data_AF-T1BQ85-F1
#
_entry.id   AF-T1BQ85-F1
#
_cell.length_a   1.000
_cell.length_b   1.000
_cell.length_c   1.000
_cell.angle_alpha   90.00
_cell.angle_beta   90.00
_cell.angle_gamma   90.00
#
_symmetry.space_group_name_H-M   'P 1'
#
loop_
_entity.id
_entity.type
_entity.pdbx_description
1 polymer ?
#
loop_
_entity_poly.entity_id
_entity_poly.type
_entity_poly.pdbx_seq_one_letter_code
_entity_poly.pdbx_strand_id
1 'polypeptide(L)'
;MEMAKDSAQRQAQYRSKRPYAGVDGNGERRINTWVSTGCALALARLARHKGTTQRQIIERLILTEDQQVINAFPLDRFDEQFDEYLAVNLYKTRKAK
;
A
#
# COMPACT_ATOMS: atom_id res chain seq x y z
N MET A 1 -31.32 7.23 21.27
CA MET A 1 -31.52 7.62 19.86
C MET A 1 -30.16 7.56 19.18
N GLU A 2 -29.97 6.63 18.25
CA GLU A 2 -28.75 6.60 17.42
C GLU A 2 -28.84 7.75 16.40
N MET A 3 -27.90 8.69 16.45
CA MET A 3 -27.82 9.79 15.49
C MET A 3 -27.56 9.22 14.10
N ALA A 4 -28.46 9.47 13.16
CA ALA A 4 -28.21 9.16 11.75
C ALA A 4 -26.91 9.83 11.31
N LYS A 5 -25.92 9.02 10.93
CA LYS A 5 -24.61 9.53 10.51
C LYS A 5 -24.73 10.30 9.22
N ASP A 6 -24.18 11.51 9.20
CA ASP A 6 -24.02 12.26 7.95
C ASP A 6 -23.08 11.49 6.99
N SER A 7 -23.23 11.75 5.69
CA SER A 7 -22.38 11.29 4.60
C SER A 7 -20.87 11.37 4.92
N ALA A 8 -20.39 12.51 5.45
CA ALA A 8 -19.00 12.70 5.83
C ALA A 8 -18.56 11.74 6.94
N GLN A 9 -19.40 11.54 7.96
CA GLN A 9 -19.14 10.62 9.07
C GLN A 9 -19.13 9.16 8.61
N ARG A 10 -20.02 8.78 7.69
CA ARG A 10 -20.02 7.45 7.06
C ARG A 10 -18.74 7.21 6.28
N GLN A 11 -18.29 8.19 5.49
CA GLN A 11 -17.05 8.07 4.73
C GLN A 11 -15.82 7.98 5.64
N ALA A 12 -15.78 8.77 6.72
CA ALA A 12 -14.72 8.71 7.73
C ALA A 12 -14.68 7.34 8.42
N GLN A 13 -15.84 6.81 8.80
CA GLN A 13 -15.94 5.48 9.42
C GLN A 13 -15.56 4.36 8.46
N TYR A 14 -15.94 4.46 7.18
CA TYR A 14 -15.49 3.50 6.16
C TYR A 14 -13.97 3.50 6.02
N ARG A 15 -13.36 4.69 5.92
CA ARG A 15 -11.91 4.83 5.81
C ARG A 15 -11.17 4.34 7.05
N SER A 16 -11.72 4.52 8.25
CA SER A 16 -11.08 4.05 9.49
C SER A 16 -11.16 2.55 9.69
N LYS A 17 -12.22 1.90 9.18
CA LYS A 17 -12.39 0.44 9.25
C LYS A 17 -11.59 -0.31 8.18
N ARG A 18 -11.37 0.31 7.02
CA ARG A 18 -10.77 -0.35 5.84
C ARG A 18 -9.40 -1.00 6.10
N PRO A 19 -8.46 -0.41 6.88
CA PRO A 19 -7.18 -1.04 7.21
C PRO A 19 -7.27 -2.30 8.07
N TYR A 20 -8.40 -2.53 8.74
CA TYR A 20 -8.58 -3.66 9.65
C TYR A 20 -9.65 -4.64 9.15
N ALA A 21 -10.14 -4.46 7.93
CA ALA A 21 -11.12 -5.35 7.32
C ALA A 21 -10.46 -6.69 6.93
N GLY A 22 -11.12 -7.81 7.21
CA GLY A 22 -10.57 -9.15 6.91
C GLY A 22 -10.60 -10.06 8.14
N VAL A 23 -10.31 -11.35 7.95
CA VAL A 23 -10.30 -12.35 9.03
C VAL A 23 -9.07 -12.20 9.94
N ASP A 24 -7.97 -11.68 9.39
CA ASP A 24 -6.67 -11.52 10.03
C ASP A 24 -6.38 -10.07 10.48
N GLY A 25 -7.32 -9.15 10.26
CA GLY A 25 -7.14 -7.73 10.56
C GLY A 25 -6.17 -7.00 9.63
N ASN A 26 -5.71 -7.63 8.54
CA ASN A 26 -4.80 -7.03 7.55
C ASN A 26 -5.58 -6.51 6.34
N GLY A 27 -6.39 -5.49 6.60
CA GLY A 27 -7.14 -4.80 5.54
C GLY A 27 -6.27 -3.90 4.68
N GLU A 28 -6.92 -3.11 3.83
CA GLU A 28 -6.23 -2.35 2.78
C GLU A 28 -5.56 -1.06 3.33
N ARG A 29 -4.42 -0.69 2.74
CA ARG A 29 -3.73 0.58 3.04
C ARG A 29 -3.88 1.54 1.87
N ARG A 30 -4.03 2.84 2.17
CA ARG A 30 -4.20 3.88 1.14
C ARG A 30 -2.84 4.45 0.75
N ILE A 31 -2.51 4.41 -0.54
CA ILE A 31 -1.35 5.11 -1.11
C ILE A 31 -1.82 6.50 -1.56
N ASN A 32 -1.39 7.54 -0.85
CA ASN A 32 -1.70 8.93 -1.20
C ASN A 32 -0.45 9.60 -1.75
N THR A 33 -0.38 9.80 -3.06
CA THR A 33 0.71 10.52 -3.68
C THR A 33 0.27 11.20 -4.97
N TRP A 34 0.96 12.29 -5.32
CA TRP A 34 0.85 12.91 -6.64
C TRP A 34 1.83 12.23 -7.59
N VAL A 35 1.40 12.03 -8.84
CA VAL A 35 2.23 11.46 -9.91
C VAL A 35 2.22 12.39 -11.11
N SER A 36 3.20 12.23 -12.00
CA SER A 36 3.21 12.95 -13.27
C SER A 36 2.00 12.59 -14.14
N THR A 37 1.59 13.52 -15.00
CA THR A 37 0.52 13.28 -15.98
C THR A 37 0.79 12.06 -16.86
N GLY A 38 2.05 11.87 -17.27
CA GLY A 38 2.46 10.72 -18.08
C GLY A 38 2.23 9.38 -17.37
N CYS A 39 2.53 9.30 -16.07
CA CYS A 39 2.28 8.12 -15.25
C CYS A 39 0.77 7.82 -15.16
N ALA A 40 -0.05 8.83 -14.87
CA ALA A 40 -1.50 8.67 -14.79
C ALA A 40 -2.11 8.14 -16.10
N LEU A 41 -1.67 8.69 -17.24
CA LEU A 41 -2.12 8.24 -18.56
C LEU A 41 -1.65 6.81 -18.88
N ALA A 42 -0.41 6.47 -18.53
CA ALA A 42 0.12 5.12 -18.72
C ALA A 42 -0.66 4.10 -17.89
N LEU A 43 -0.93 4.41 -16.62
CA LEU A 43 -1.71 3.56 -15.72
C LEU A 43 -3.11 3.27 -16.27
N ALA A 44 -3.80 4.30 -16.77
CA ALA A 44 -5.12 4.14 -17.40
C ALA A 44 -5.07 3.24 -18.64
N ARG A 45 -4.08 3.42 -19.52
CA ARG A 45 -3.90 2.58 -20.71
C ARG A 45 -3.61 1.13 -20.34
N LEU A 46 -2.73 0.89 -19.36
CA LEU A 46 -2.36 -0.46 -18.90
C LEU A 46 -3.57 -1.19 -18.32
N ALA A 47 -4.33 -0.53 -17.44
CA ALA A 47 -5.55 -1.07 -16.86
C ALA A 47 -6.55 -1.48 -17.95
N ARG A 48 -6.79 -0.60 -18.92
CA ARG A 48 -7.68 -0.88 -20.07
C ARG A 48 -7.19 -2.04 -20.91
N HIS A 49 -5.91 -2.05 -21.30
CA HIS A 49 -5.33 -3.09 -22.16
C HIS A 49 -5.36 -4.47 -21.49
N LYS A 50 -5.19 -4.53 -20.16
CA LYS A 50 -5.21 -5.77 -19.39
C LYS A 50 -6.59 -6.17 -18.85
N GLY A 51 -7.64 -5.38 -19.11
CA GLY A 51 -9.00 -5.66 -18.61
C GLY A 51 -9.08 -5.69 -17.08
N THR A 52 -8.30 -4.85 -16.40
CA THR A 52 -8.14 -4.88 -14.93
C THR A 52 -8.25 -3.47 -14.34
N THR A 53 -8.25 -3.34 -13.03
CA THR A 53 -8.32 -2.03 -12.37
C THR A 53 -6.94 -1.37 -12.27
N GLN A 54 -6.90 -0.03 -12.22
CA GLN A 54 -5.65 0.71 -11.96
C GLN A 54 -5.00 0.30 -10.64
N ARG A 55 -5.81 0.03 -9.62
CA ARG A 55 -5.36 -0.52 -8.34
C ARG A 55 -4.58 -1.82 -8.53
N GLN A 56 -5.13 -2.78 -9.26
CA GLN A 56 -4.47 -4.06 -9.53
C GLN A 56 -3.16 -3.89 -10.31
N ILE A 57 -3.10 -2.92 -11.23
CA ILE A 57 -1.84 -2.59 -11.92
C ILE A 57 -0.80 -2.07 -10.93
N ILE A 58 -1.17 -1.14 -10.04
CA ILE A 58 -0.26 -0.59 -9.03
C ILE A 58 0.22 -1.70 -8.08
N GLU A 59 -0.70 -2.49 -7.51
CA GLU A 59 -0.37 -3.60 -6.61
C GLU A 59 0.58 -4.59 -7.28
N ARG A 60 0.28 -4.99 -8.52
CA ARG A 60 1.14 -5.90 -9.27
C ARG A 60 2.53 -5.33 -9.51
N LEU A 61 2.63 -4.07 -9.94
CA LEU A 61 3.94 -3.45 -10.22
C LEU A 61 4.78 -3.35 -8.94
N ILE A 62 4.19 -2.88 -7.82
CA ILE A 62 4.90 -2.74 -6.54
C ILE A 62 5.34 -4.10 -6.02
N LEU A 63 4.46 -5.10 -5.98
CA LEU A 63 4.81 -6.43 -5.47
C LEU A 63 5.81 -7.15 -6.36
N THR A 64 5.77 -6.91 -7.67
CA THR A 64 6.75 -7.48 -8.60
C THR A 64 8.14 -6.88 -8.35
N GLU A 65 8.23 -5.56 -8.16
CA GLU A 65 9.49 -4.88 -7.86
C GLU A 65 10.03 -5.31 -6.48
N ASP A 66 9.18 -5.30 -5.46
CA ASP A 66 9.55 -5.73 -4.10
C ASP A 66 10.11 -7.16 -4.10
N GLN A 67 9.45 -8.08 -4.81
CA GLN A 67 9.94 -9.45 -4.93
C GLN A 67 11.27 -9.54 -5.69
N GLN A 68 11.48 -8.71 -6.72
CA GLN A 68 12.76 -8.67 -7.44
C GLN A 68 13.89 -8.19 -6.52
N VAL A 69 13.63 -7.17 -5.71
CA VAL A 69 14.60 -6.67 -4.72
C VAL A 69 14.90 -7.74 -3.68
N ILE A 70 13.87 -8.37 -3.09
CA ILE A 70 14.02 -9.48 -2.14
C ILE A 70 14.86 -10.61 -2.73
N ASN A 71 14.59 -10.99 -3.99
CA ASN A 71 15.30 -12.08 -4.66
C ASN A 71 16.76 -11.72 -5.02
N ALA A 72 17.10 -10.44 -5.06
CA ALA A 72 18.47 -9.99 -5.34
C ALA A 72 19.38 -10.12 -4.10
N PHE A 73 18.83 -10.28 -2.90
CA PHE A 73 19.63 -10.53 -1.70
C PHE A 73 20.22 -11.94 -1.68
N PRO A 74 21.47 -12.12 -1.23
CA PRO A 74 22.06 -13.45 -1.11
C PRO A 74 21.30 -14.32 -0.08
N LEU A 75 20.90 -15.52 -0.48
CA LEU A 75 20.11 -16.45 0.35
C LEU A 75 20.83 -16.91 1.64
N ASP A 76 22.16 -16.81 1.66
CA ASP A 76 23.03 -17.18 2.77
C ASP A 76 23.36 -16.00 3.70
N ARG A 77 22.94 -14.78 3.34
CA ARG A 77 23.20 -13.53 4.08
C ARG A 77 21.95 -12.67 4.16
N PHE A 78 21.08 -13.01 5.10
CA PHE A 78 20.14 -12.04 5.67
C PHE A 78 20.92 -11.10 6.59
N ASP A 79 21.62 -10.15 5.98
CA ASP A 79 22.45 -9.18 6.68
C ASP A 79 21.67 -7.91 7.04
N GLU A 80 22.36 -6.95 7.66
CA GLU A 80 21.76 -5.70 8.15
C GLU A 80 21.03 -4.91 7.05
N GLN A 81 21.44 -5.04 5.79
CA GLN A 81 20.78 -4.37 4.65
C GLN A 81 19.44 -5.02 4.31
N PHE A 82 19.36 -6.35 4.41
CA PHE A 82 18.10 -7.07 4.24
C PHE A 82 17.11 -6.74 5.36
N ASP A 83 17.59 -6.72 6.60
CA ASP A 83 16.79 -6.31 7.76
C ASP A 83 16.32 -4.86 7.63
N GLU A 84 17.18 -3.94 7.19
CA GLU A 84 16.82 -2.54 6.95
C GLU A 84 15.73 -2.40 5.88
N TYR A 85 15.85 -3.16 4.78
CA TYR A 85 14.86 -3.17 3.71
C TYR A 85 13.47 -3.62 4.21
N LEU A 86 13.42 -4.67 5.04
CA LEU A 86 12.18 -5.20 5.61
C LEU A 86 11.65 -4.41 6.82
N ALA A 87 12.44 -3.52 7.41
CA ALA A 87 12.12 -2.82 8.66
C ALA A 87 11.03 -1.75 8.54
N VAL A 88 10.08 -1.90 7.61
CA VAL A 88 8.90 -1.04 7.39
C VAL A 88 7.91 -1.14 8.58
N ASN A 89 8.37 -0.73 9.76
CA ASN A 89 7.66 -0.17 10.94
C ASN A 89 8.48 -0.16 12.27
N LEU A 90 9.82 -0.24 12.30
CA LEU A 90 10.55 -0.25 13.61
C LEU A 90 11.46 0.95 13.93
N TYR A 91 11.71 1.91 13.02
CA TYR A 91 12.73 2.94 13.28
C TYR A 91 12.31 4.42 13.32
N LYS A 92 11.02 4.77 13.46
CA LYS A 92 10.62 6.17 13.76
C LYS A 92 9.50 6.32 14.80
N THR A 93 9.66 5.72 15.97
CA THR A 93 8.96 6.13 17.21
C THR A 93 9.89 6.35 18.41
N ARG A 94 11.20 6.57 18.18
CA ARG A 94 12.12 7.03 19.23
C ARG A 94 13.00 8.19 18.76
N LYS A 95 12.45 9.39 18.91
CA LYS A 95 13.02 10.58 19.58
C LYS A 95 12.31 11.84 19.07
N ALA A 96 11.05 11.98 19.47
CA ALA A 96 10.55 13.30 19.83
C ALA A 96 10.87 13.46 21.31
N LYS A 97 11.97 14.15 21.61
CA LYS A 97 12.24 14.76 22.91
C LYS A 97 12.89 16.10 22.66
#